data_AF-A0A9E2ZH00-F1
#
_entry.id   AF-A0A9E2ZH00-F1
#
_cell.length_a   1.000
_cell.length_b   1.000
_cell.length_c   1.000
_cell.angle_alpha   90.00
_cell.angle_beta   90.00
_cell.angle_gamma   90.00
#
_symmetry.space_group_name_H-M   'P 1'
#
loop_
_entity.id
_entity.type
_entity.pdbx_description
1 polymer ?
#
loop_
_entity_poly.entity_id
_entity_poly.type
_entity_poly.pdbx_seq_one_letter_code
_entity_poly.pdbx_strand_id
1 'polypeptide(L)'
;GYLDHEAAPTLPPVPGIDVHDYSRSIVERFSNAQIGDPLERVCAWTSDRIPKFLVPSIRAQLESGGELSRSAAVVASWARYAEGVDEQGHPIEVVDRLAPALIETAGRQREDPDAFIRDRRLFDALLDAPRFVDAFRSALSSLHEHGARATLESLVRAQRGVEKEGA
;
A
#
# COMPACT_ATOMS: atom_id res chain seq x y z
N GLY A 1 -11.86 2.73 6.98
CA GLY A 1 -10.46 2.26 6.76
C GLY A 1 -10.01 2.58 5.35
N TYR A 2 -9.07 1.83 4.73
CA TYR A 2 -8.64 2.09 3.33
C TYR A 2 -9.82 2.12 2.36
N LEU A 3 -10.72 1.13 2.43
CA LEU A 3 -11.88 1.04 1.54
C LEU A 3 -12.79 2.28 1.65
N ASP A 4 -13.05 2.78 2.86
CA ASP A 4 -14.00 3.88 3.08
C ASP A 4 -13.40 5.27 2.86
N HIS A 5 -12.13 5.49 3.23
CA HIS A 5 -11.52 6.83 3.25
C HIS A 5 -10.57 7.08 2.09
N GLU A 6 -9.97 6.03 1.54
CA GLU A 6 -8.95 6.16 0.49
C GLU A 6 -9.46 5.68 -0.87
N ALA A 7 -10.21 4.58 -0.92
CA ALA A 7 -10.73 4.02 -2.18
C ALA A 7 -12.11 4.60 -2.56
N ALA A 8 -13.12 4.46 -1.71
CA ALA A 8 -14.51 4.84 -2.02
C ALA A 8 -14.67 6.30 -2.49
N PRO A 9 -14.00 7.31 -1.90
CA PRO A 9 -14.13 8.70 -2.34
C PRO A 9 -13.56 8.97 -3.74
N THR A 10 -12.75 8.05 -4.27
CA THR A 10 -12.12 8.16 -5.60
C THR A 10 -12.98 7.54 -6.70
N LEU A 11 -14.07 6.85 -6.34
CA LEU A 11 -14.95 6.19 -7.30
C LEU A 11 -16.04 7.14 -7.78
N PRO A 12 -16.33 7.18 -9.10
CA PRO A 12 -17.55 7.82 -9.58
C PRO A 12 -18.79 7.06 -9.06
N PRO A 13 -19.97 7.70 -9.03
CA PRO A 13 -21.21 7.01 -8.71
C PRO A 13 -21.39 5.76 -9.58
N VAL A 14 -21.70 4.62 -8.96
CA VAL A 14 -21.96 3.36 -9.65
C VAL A 14 -23.44 3.01 -9.51
N PRO A 15 -24.27 3.20 -10.55
CA PRO A 15 -25.70 2.97 -10.46
C PRO A 15 -26.04 1.55 -9.98
N GLY A 16 -26.89 1.46 -8.96
CA GLY A 16 -27.35 0.18 -8.40
C GLY A 16 -26.37 -0.49 -7.42
N ILE A 17 -25.25 0.15 -7.09
CA ILE A 17 -24.27 -0.38 -6.14
C ILE A 17 -24.12 0.60 -4.97
N ASP A 18 -24.37 0.10 -3.75
CA ASP A 18 -23.90 0.75 -2.53
C ASP A 18 -22.44 0.37 -2.30
N VAL A 19 -21.54 1.34 -2.36
CA VAL A 19 -20.08 1.14 -2.25
C VAL A 19 -19.69 0.68 -0.84
N HIS A 20 -20.40 1.09 0.20
CA HIS A 20 -20.11 0.65 1.57
C HIS A 20 -20.57 -0.78 1.79
N ASP A 21 -21.74 -1.15 1.26
CA ASP A 21 -22.22 -2.54 1.29
C ASP A 21 -21.28 -3.46 0.52
N TYR A 22 -20.84 -3.01 -0.66
CA TYR A 22 -19.86 -3.75 -1.46
C TYR A 22 -18.53 -3.90 -0.71
N SER A 23 -18.05 -2.85 -0.05
CA SER A 23 -16.83 -2.91 0.77
C SER A 23 -16.92 -3.93 1.90
N ARG A 24 -18.09 -4.04 2.58
CA ARG A 24 -18.32 -5.08 3.60
C ARG A 24 -18.28 -6.48 2.99
N SER A 25 -18.86 -6.66 1.80
CA SER A 25 -18.84 -7.96 1.09
C SER A 25 -17.41 -8.40 0.71
N ILE A 26 -16.50 -7.46 0.42
CA ILE A 26 -15.09 -7.77 0.16
C ILE A 26 -14.44 -8.37 1.41
N VAL A 27 -14.65 -7.74 2.57
CA VAL A 27 -14.09 -8.22 3.85
C VAL A 27 -14.61 -9.61 4.19
N GLU A 28 -15.92 -9.84 4.01
CA GLU A 28 -16.53 -11.15 4.23
C GLU A 28 -15.91 -12.23 3.34
N ARG A 29 -15.74 -11.94 2.04
CA ARG A 29 -15.14 -12.88 1.08
C ARG A 29 -13.69 -13.20 1.39
N PHE A 30 -12.90 -12.22 1.81
CA PHE A 30 -11.50 -12.44 2.20
C PHE A 30 -11.36 -13.16 3.54
N SER A 31 -12.39 -13.13 4.38
CA SER A 31 -12.44 -13.86 5.66
C SER A 31 -12.82 -15.34 5.50
N ASN A 32 -13.13 -15.80 4.27
CA ASN A 32 -13.53 -17.18 4.04
C ASN A 32 -12.34 -18.14 4.08
N ALA A 33 -12.18 -18.81 5.23
CA ALA A 33 -11.12 -19.80 5.46
C ALA A 33 -11.14 -21.00 4.50
N GLN A 34 -12.26 -21.28 3.81
CA GLN A 34 -12.34 -22.39 2.86
C GLN A 34 -11.65 -22.10 1.52
N ILE A 35 -11.42 -20.83 1.18
CA ILE A 35 -10.70 -20.47 -0.04
C ILE A 35 -9.20 -20.75 0.13
N GLY A 36 -8.65 -20.44 1.32
CA GLY A 36 -7.24 -20.71 1.65
C GLY A 36 -6.26 -20.05 0.67
N ASP A 37 -6.57 -18.83 0.23
CA ASP A 37 -5.81 -18.15 -0.81
C ASP A 37 -4.39 -17.78 -0.34
N PRO A 38 -3.32 -18.38 -0.91
CA PRO A 38 -1.97 -18.18 -0.42
C PRO A 38 -1.47 -16.74 -0.69
N LEU A 39 -0.80 -16.14 0.30
CA LEU A 39 -0.26 -14.78 0.20
C LEU A 39 0.76 -14.66 -0.95
N GLU A 40 1.49 -15.72 -1.23
CA GLU A 40 2.45 -15.82 -2.33
C GLU A 40 1.77 -15.57 -3.68
N ARG A 41 0.57 -16.13 -3.89
CA ARG A 41 -0.22 -15.91 -5.11
C ARG A 41 -0.78 -14.49 -5.17
N VAL A 42 -1.15 -13.93 -4.02
CA VAL A 42 -1.63 -12.54 -3.92
C VAL A 42 -0.52 -11.55 -4.22
N CYS A 43 0.71 -11.79 -3.73
CA CYS A 43 1.89 -10.95 -3.95
C CYS A 43 2.55 -11.14 -5.32
N ALA A 44 2.31 -12.25 -6.02
CA ALA A 44 2.87 -12.48 -7.34
C ALA A 44 2.42 -11.42 -8.36
N TRP A 45 3.36 -10.96 -9.21
CA TRP A 45 3.13 -9.99 -10.29
C TRP A 45 2.63 -8.63 -9.79
N THR A 46 3.13 -8.19 -8.63
CA THR A 46 2.73 -6.92 -8.02
C THR A 46 3.02 -5.71 -8.92
N SER A 47 4.09 -5.75 -9.73
CA SER A 47 4.43 -4.68 -10.66
C SER A 47 3.38 -4.45 -11.76
N ASP A 48 2.59 -5.47 -12.11
CA ASP A 48 1.50 -5.33 -13.07
C ASP A 48 0.19 -4.88 -12.41
N ARG A 49 0.10 -4.93 -11.06
CA ARG A 49 -1.10 -4.68 -10.27
C ARG A 49 -1.10 -3.31 -9.59
N ILE A 50 -0.12 -3.01 -8.73
CA ILE A 50 -0.11 -1.75 -7.94
C ILE A 50 -0.22 -0.51 -8.82
N PRO A 51 0.51 -0.39 -9.95
CA PRO A 51 0.38 0.76 -10.84
C PRO A 51 -1.03 0.95 -11.42
N LYS A 52 -1.80 -0.14 -11.56
CA LYS A 52 -3.16 -0.11 -12.11
C LYS A 52 -4.24 0.01 -11.05
N PHE A 53 -4.05 -0.62 -9.89
CA PHE A 53 -5.09 -0.80 -8.88
C PHE A 53 -5.02 0.21 -7.74
N LEU A 54 -3.82 0.74 -7.44
CA LEU A 54 -3.61 1.60 -6.27
C LEU A 54 -3.15 3.01 -6.64
N VAL A 55 -2.21 3.13 -7.58
CA VAL A 55 -1.65 4.44 -7.99
C VAL A 55 -2.74 5.45 -8.43
N PRO A 56 -3.79 5.05 -9.18
CA PRO A 56 -4.89 5.96 -9.50
C PRO A 56 -5.62 6.52 -8.27
N SER A 57 -5.84 5.70 -7.23
CA SER A 57 -6.47 6.16 -5.98
C SER A 57 -5.57 7.12 -5.21
N ILE A 58 -4.25 6.86 -5.16
CA ILE A 58 -3.29 7.79 -4.54
C ILE A 58 -3.34 9.16 -5.24
N ARG A 59 -3.35 9.16 -6.58
CA ARG A 59 -3.46 10.40 -7.36
C ARG A 59 -4.74 11.17 -7.07
N ALA A 60 -5.88 10.47 -7.09
CA ALA A 60 -7.17 11.10 -6.78
C ALA A 60 -7.20 11.71 -5.36
N GLN A 61 -6.57 11.06 -4.38
CA GLN A 61 -6.45 11.60 -3.02
C GLN A 61 -5.49 12.80 -2.91
N LEU A 62 -4.41 12.80 -3.70
CA LEU A 62 -3.53 13.96 -3.79
C LEU A 62 -4.26 15.16 -4.41
N GLU A 63 -5.04 14.93 -5.47
CA GLU A 63 -5.81 15.95 -6.19
C GLU A 63 -6.96 16.51 -5.33
N SER A 64 -7.64 15.66 -4.55
CA SER A 64 -8.76 16.06 -3.67
C SER A 64 -8.33 16.55 -2.28
N GLY A 65 -7.07 16.38 -1.91
CA GLY A 65 -6.58 16.70 -0.57
C GLY A 65 -6.92 15.66 0.51
N GLY A 66 -7.49 14.50 0.16
CA GLY A 66 -7.90 13.48 1.13
C GLY A 66 -6.77 12.61 1.68
N GLU A 67 -7.13 11.53 2.37
CA GLU A 67 -6.20 10.64 3.08
C GLU A 67 -5.50 9.67 2.12
N LEU A 68 -4.21 9.40 2.34
CA LEU A 68 -3.43 8.48 1.50
C LEU A 68 -2.44 7.61 2.28
N SER A 69 -2.46 7.68 3.62
CA SER A 69 -1.45 7.06 4.48
C SER A 69 -1.42 5.54 4.34
N ARG A 70 -2.57 4.87 4.18
CA ARG A 70 -2.60 3.41 3.99
C ARG A 70 -2.17 3.02 2.58
N SER A 71 -2.55 3.80 1.57
CA SER A 71 -2.09 3.58 0.20
C SER A 71 -0.56 3.72 0.10
N ALA A 72 0.02 4.74 0.75
CA ALA A 72 1.47 4.89 0.85
C ALA A 72 2.11 3.72 1.62
N ALA A 73 1.47 3.24 2.69
CA ALA A 73 1.93 2.07 3.43
C ALA A 73 1.89 0.76 2.61
N VAL A 74 0.93 0.59 1.69
CA VAL A 74 0.92 -0.55 0.76
C VAL A 74 2.12 -0.48 -0.19
N VAL A 75 2.44 0.70 -0.72
CA VAL A 75 3.64 0.89 -1.56
C VAL A 75 4.92 0.63 -0.76
N ALA A 76 5.01 1.13 0.48
CA ALA A 76 6.13 0.87 1.39
C ALA A 76 6.27 -0.63 1.74
N SER A 77 5.14 -1.33 1.92
CA SER A 77 5.13 -2.78 2.17
C SER A 77 5.64 -3.56 0.95
N TRP A 78 5.30 -3.13 -0.27
CA TRP A 78 5.85 -3.74 -1.48
C TRP A 78 7.36 -3.48 -1.61
N ALA A 79 7.80 -2.25 -1.32
CA ALA A 79 9.21 -1.88 -1.22
C ALA A 79 9.98 -2.78 -0.24
N ARG A 80 9.41 -3.06 0.95
CA ARG A 80 10.01 -3.96 1.96
C ARG A 80 10.00 -5.41 1.53
N TYR A 81 8.89 -5.89 0.97
CA TYR A 81 8.78 -7.23 0.41
C TYR A 81 9.82 -7.49 -0.68
N ALA A 82 10.08 -6.48 -1.53
CA ALA A 82 11.07 -6.58 -2.61
C ALA A 82 12.53 -6.65 -2.13
N GLU A 83 12.81 -6.40 -0.83
CA GLU A 83 14.12 -6.70 -0.24
C GLU A 83 14.37 -8.21 -0.14
N GLY A 84 13.35 -9.05 -0.34
CA GLY A 84 13.49 -10.51 -0.47
C GLY A 84 13.77 -11.23 0.84
N VAL A 85 13.53 -10.58 1.98
CA VAL A 85 13.69 -11.17 3.31
C VAL A 85 12.53 -10.76 4.22
N ASP A 86 12.00 -11.71 4.97
CA ASP A 86 10.95 -11.46 5.95
C ASP A 86 11.49 -10.85 7.25
N GLU A 87 10.59 -10.56 8.19
CA GLU A 87 10.94 -9.96 9.49
C GLU A 87 11.71 -10.91 10.42
N GLN A 88 11.73 -12.21 10.11
CA GLN A 88 12.49 -13.22 10.84
C GLN A 88 13.84 -13.52 10.14
N GLY A 89 14.13 -12.87 9.02
CA GLY A 89 15.34 -13.05 8.22
C GLY A 89 15.28 -14.26 7.28
N HIS A 90 14.12 -14.89 7.09
CA HIS A 90 13.96 -15.93 6.08
C HIS A 90 13.83 -15.31 4.68
N PRO A 91 14.32 -15.99 3.65
CA PRO A 91 14.20 -15.50 2.28
C PRO A 91 12.73 -15.50 1.82
N ILE A 92 12.37 -14.47 1.07
CA ILE A 92 11.12 -14.36 0.32
C ILE A 92 11.44 -14.45 -1.17
N GLU A 93 10.76 -15.35 -1.88
CA GLU A 93 10.82 -15.40 -3.33
C GLU A 93 9.95 -14.28 -3.95
N VAL A 94 10.59 -13.29 -4.57
CA VAL A 94 9.87 -12.21 -5.27
C VAL A 94 9.44 -12.69 -6.67
N VAL A 95 8.22 -13.22 -6.76
CA VAL A 95 7.63 -13.66 -8.03
C VAL A 95 7.08 -12.46 -8.83
N ASP A 96 7.91 -11.89 -9.70
CA ASP A 96 7.54 -10.75 -10.54
C ASP A 96 8.36 -10.70 -11.84
N ARG A 97 7.76 -10.17 -12.93
CA ARG A 97 8.46 -9.97 -14.22
C ARG A 97 9.63 -8.98 -14.09
N LEU A 98 9.51 -8.01 -13.18
CA LEU A 98 10.53 -7.01 -12.90
C LEU A 98 11.37 -7.34 -11.66
N ALA A 99 11.29 -8.57 -11.13
CA ALA A 99 11.94 -8.95 -9.88
C ALA A 99 13.43 -8.53 -9.78
N PRO A 100 14.29 -8.74 -10.80
CA PRO A 100 15.69 -8.30 -10.70
C PRO A 100 15.85 -6.80 -10.41
N ALA A 101 15.07 -5.95 -11.09
CA ALA A 101 15.13 -4.50 -10.90
C ALA A 101 14.46 -4.06 -9.59
N LEU A 102 13.37 -4.71 -9.18
CA LEU A 102 12.69 -4.44 -7.91
C LEU A 102 13.60 -4.77 -6.73
N ILE A 103 14.28 -5.91 -6.76
CA ILE A 103 15.23 -6.32 -5.71
C ILE A 103 16.43 -5.38 -5.68
N GLU A 104 17.00 -5.04 -6.83
CA GLU A 104 18.13 -4.10 -6.91
C GLU A 104 17.79 -2.74 -6.29
N THR A 105 16.62 -2.18 -6.63
CA THR A 105 16.18 -0.89 -6.11
C THR A 105 15.81 -0.96 -4.63
N ALA A 106 15.12 -2.02 -4.20
CA ALA A 106 14.79 -2.25 -2.79
C ALA A 106 16.04 -2.43 -1.91
N GLY A 107 17.09 -3.08 -2.43
CA GLY A 107 18.36 -3.26 -1.73
C GLY A 107 19.10 -1.96 -1.38
N ARG A 108 18.73 -0.84 -2.01
CA ARG A 108 19.33 0.49 -1.76
C ARG A 108 18.53 1.36 -0.79
N GLN A 109 17.41 0.87 -0.27
CA GLN A 109 16.47 1.68 0.51
C GLN A 109 17.04 2.17 1.85
N ARG A 110 18.07 1.51 2.38
CA ARG A 110 18.73 1.94 3.62
C ARG A 110 19.58 3.19 3.41
N GLU A 111 20.26 3.31 2.28
CA GLU A 111 21.03 4.51 1.92
C GLU A 111 20.16 5.57 1.23
N ASP A 112 19.13 5.12 0.52
CA ASP A 112 18.32 5.93 -0.38
C ASP A 112 16.84 5.52 -0.29
N PRO A 113 16.08 6.04 0.69
CA PRO A 113 14.74 5.56 0.98
C PRO A 113 13.77 5.73 -0.20
N ASP A 114 14.05 6.64 -1.14
CA ASP A 114 13.19 6.86 -2.29
C ASP A 114 13.49 5.96 -3.48
N ALA A 115 14.57 5.17 -3.44
CA ALA A 115 15.10 4.44 -4.59
C ALA A 115 14.02 3.63 -5.31
N PHE A 116 13.14 2.98 -4.55
CA PHE A 116 12.05 2.16 -5.08
C PHE A 116 10.97 2.98 -5.79
N ILE A 117 10.55 4.11 -5.21
CA ILE A 117 9.50 4.96 -5.78
C ILE A 117 9.97 5.87 -6.93
N ARG A 118 11.26 5.83 -7.30
CA ARG A 118 11.81 6.57 -8.46
C ARG A 118 11.46 5.97 -9.81
N ASP A 119 11.01 4.70 -9.86
CA ASP A 119 10.58 4.12 -11.13
C ASP A 119 9.26 4.75 -11.61
N ARG A 120 9.38 5.79 -12.45
CA ARG A 120 8.23 6.49 -13.02
C ARG A 120 7.33 5.61 -13.87
N ARG A 121 7.78 4.43 -14.32
CA ARG A 121 6.91 3.48 -15.04
C ARG A 121 5.91 2.81 -14.10
N LEU A 122 6.26 2.70 -12.82
CA LEU A 122 5.44 2.08 -11.78
C LEU A 122 4.65 3.11 -10.98
N PHE A 123 5.26 4.27 -10.71
CA PHE A 123 4.73 5.27 -9.79
C PHE A 123 4.46 6.63 -10.44
N ASP A 124 4.60 6.75 -11.75
CA ASP A 124 4.31 7.98 -12.51
C ASP A 124 5.00 9.21 -11.92
N ALA A 125 4.24 10.22 -11.47
CA ALA A 125 4.75 11.44 -10.85
C ALA A 125 4.62 11.45 -9.31
N LEU A 126 4.37 10.30 -8.66
CA LEU A 126 4.16 10.27 -7.21
C LEU A 126 5.38 10.76 -6.40
N LEU A 127 6.60 10.57 -6.92
CA LEU A 127 7.82 11.11 -6.32
C LEU A 127 7.82 12.65 -6.26
N ASP A 128 7.09 13.31 -7.15
CA ASP A 128 7.02 14.77 -7.22
C ASP A 128 6.00 15.34 -6.20
N ALA A 129 5.31 14.48 -5.44
CA ALA A 129 4.29 14.87 -4.45
C ALA A 129 4.81 14.67 -3.00
N PRO A 130 5.23 15.74 -2.29
CA PRO A 130 5.82 15.64 -0.95
C PRO A 130 4.95 14.89 0.06
N ARG A 131 3.62 15.11 0.04
CA ARG A 131 2.66 14.40 0.91
C ARG A 131 2.73 12.88 0.75
N PHE A 132 2.91 12.39 -0.48
CA PHE A 132 3.07 10.96 -0.72
C PHE A 132 4.45 10.47 -0.27
N VAL A 133 5.52 11.20 -0.64
CA VAL A 133 6.89 10.83 -0.28
C VAL A 133 7.06 10.74 1.24
N ASP A 134 6.52 11.70 1.99
CA ASP A 134 6.60 11.70 3.46
C ASP A 134 5.83 10.52 4.08
N ALA A 135 4.62 10.25 3.59
CA ALA A 135 3.82 9.11 4.07
C ALA A 135 4.49 7.76 3.74
N PHE A 136 5.06 7.63 2.54
CA PHE A 136 5.80 6.45 2.11
C PHE A 136 7.04 6.22 2.98
N ARG A 137 7.87 7.26 3.18
CA ARG A 137 9.08 7.17 4.01
C ARG A 137 8.75 6.83 5.46
N SER A 138 7.71 7.44 6.02
CA SER A 138 7.26 7.16 7.39
C SER A 138 6.84 5.70 7.55
N ALA A 139 6.06 5.17 6.60
CA ALA A 139 5.67 3.76 6.62
C ALA A 139 6.88 2.84 6.41
N LEU A 140 7.78 3.15 5.48
CA LEU A 140 8.97 2.36 5.19
C LEU A 140 9.90 2.24 6.41
N SER A 141 10.22 3.36 7.06
CA SER A 141 11.01 3.38 8.31
C SER A 141 10.31 2.60 9.41
N SER A 142 8.99 2.77 9.59
CA SER A 142 8.22 2.00 10.57
C SER A 142 8.31 0.49 10.32
N LEU A 143 8.25 0.05 9.06
CA LEU A 143 8.38 -1.36 8.68
C LEU A 143 9.80 -1.91 8.89
N HIS A 144 10.84 -1.09 8.75
CA HIS A 144 12.21 -1.49 9.07
C HIS A 144 12.45 -1.60 10.57
N GLU A 145 11.87 -0.70 11.36
CA GLU A 145 12.18 -0.55 12.79
C GLU A 145 11.26 -1.36 13.71
N HIS A 146 9.97 -1.48 13.35
CA HIS A 146 8.93 -1.99 14.23
C HIS A 146 8.17 -3.20 13.66
N GLY A 147 8.31 -3.47 12.35
CA GLY A 147 7.60 -4.53 11.65
C GLY A 147 6.14 -4.19 11.32
N ALA A 148 5.57 -4.97 10.41
CA ALA A 148 4.28 -4.76 9.76
C ALA A 148 3.12 -4.69 10.73
N ARG A 149 3.12 -5.51 11.78
CA ARG A 149 2.04 -5.48 12.79
C ARG A 149 1.99 -4.14 13.52
N ALA A 150 3.11 -3.67 14.04
CA ALA A 150 3.17 -2.41 14.77
C ALA A 150 2.87 -1.22 13.86
N THR A 151 3.39 -1.24 12.62
CA THR A 151 3.07 -0.24 11.60
C THR A 151 1.56 -0.18 11.32
N LEU A 152 0.90 -1.32 11.13
CA LEU A 152 -0.55 -1.38 10.91
C LEU A 152 -1.34 -0.86 12.11
N GLU A 153 -0.97 -1.27 13.33
CA GLU A 153 -1.61 -0.80 14.56
C GLU A 153 -1.50 0.74 14.70
N SER A 154 -0.36 1.32 14.32
CA SER A 154 -0.16 2.77 14.29
C SER A 154 -1.09 3.46 13.29
N LEU A 155 -1.17 2.95 12.05
CA LEU A 155 -2.03 3.51 11.00
C LEU A 155 -3.52 3.47 11.39
N VAL A 156 -3.97 2.41 12.06
CA VAL A 156 -5.35 2.29 12.54
C VAL A 156 -5.63 3.26 13.71
N ARG A 157 -4.65 3.50 14.60
CA ARG A 157 -4.81 4.44 15.72
C ARG A 157 -4.83 5.89 15.26
N ALA A 158 -3.98 6.27 14.32
CA ALA A 158 -3.93 7.63 13.78
C ALA A 158 -5.29 8.08 13.24
N GLN A 159 -6.02 7.17 12.58
CA GLN A 159 -7.38 7.42 12.09
C GLN A 159 -8.37 7.80 13.20
N ARG A 160 -8.32 7.07 14.33
CA ARG A 160 -9.23 7.28 15.47
C ARG A 160 -8.97 8.59 16.22
N GLY A 161 -7.77 9.17 16.07
CA GLY A 161 -7.45 10.50 16.60
C GLY A 161 -8.15 11.59 15.80
N VAL A 162 -8.07 11.51 14.47
CA VAL A 162 -8.68 12.49 13.55
C VAL A 162 -10.22 12.48 13.63
N GLU A 163 -10.83 11.30 13.74
CA GLU A 163 -12.29 11.19 13.90
C GLU A 163 -12.82 11.77 15.23
N LYS A 164 -11.98 11.89 16.26
CA LYS A 164 -12.36 12.43 17.57
C LYS A 164 -12.18 13.94 17.72
N GLU A 165 -11.31 14.57 16.93
CA GLU A 165 -11.11 16.03 16.92
C GLU A 165 -12.09 16.77 16.00
N GLY A 166 -12.78 16.05 15.11
CA GLY A 166 -13.78 16.61 14.19
C GLY A 166 -15.25 16.44 14.59
N ALA A 167 -15.54 15.97 15.82
CA ALA A 167 -16.89 15.71 16.34
C ALA A 167 -17.27 16.66 17.48
#